data_AF-A0ABD4Q4Y8-F1
#
_entry.id   AF-A0ABD4Q4Y8-F1
#
_cell.length_a   1.000
_cell.length_b   1.000
_cell.length_c   1.000
_cell.angle_alpha   90.00
_cell.angle_beta   90.00
_cell.angle_gamma   90.00
#
_symmetry.space_group_name_H-M   'P 1'
#
loop_
_entity.id
_entity.type
_entity.pdbx_description
1 polymer ?
#
loop_
_entity_poly.entity_id
_entity_poly.type
_entity_poly.pdbx_seq_one_letter_code
_entity_poly.pdbx_strand_id
1 'polypeptide(L)'
;STLYTGDLESSLNELGNRAIQAVHEGAKILVLDDTSLTHENSYAMPILLALSHVHQLLIREGLRMETSLIAQSGETREVHHVA
;
A
#
# COMPACT_ATOMS: atom_id res chain seq x y z
N SER A 1 -1.10 3.80 -5.61
CA SER A 1 -0.52 5.01 -5.00
C SER A 1 -0.75 4.94 -3.51
N THR A 2 0.30 5.11 -2.72
CA THR A 2 0.28 5.26 -1.24
C THR A 2 0.38 6.72 -0.82
N LEU A 3 0.08 7.64 -1.74
CA LEU A 3 -0.05 9.05 -1.44
C LEU A 3 -1.45 9.35 -0.91
N TYR A 4 -1.54 10.30 0.01
CA TYR A 4 -2.81 10.71 0.59
C TYR A 4 -2.87 12.21 0.88
N THR A 5 -4.09 12.68 1.11
CA THR A 5 -4.41 14.06 1.51
C THR A 5 -5.38 13.99 2.68
N GLY A 6 -5.18 14.80 3.72
CA GLY A 6 -6.07 14.82 4.89
C GLY A 6 -5.76 13.72 5.90
N ASP A 7 -6.76 12.93 6.28
CA ASP A 7 -6.66 11.94 7.36
C ASP A 7 -6.01 10.62 6.91
N LEU A 8 -4.99 10.17 7.65
CA LEU A 8 -4.20 8.98 7.33
C LEU A 8 -5.00 7.69 7.51
N GLU A 9 -5.80 7.59 8.57
CA GLU A 9 -6.57 6.38 8.89
C GLU A 9 -7.62 6.09 7.80
N SER A 10 -8.38 7.12 7.43
CA SER A 10 -9.37 7.04 6.35
C SER A 10 -8.72 6.64 5.03
N SER A 11 -7.56 7.21 4.73
CA SER A 11 -6.81 6.92 3.49
C SER A 11 -6.24 5.50 3.47
N LEU A 12 -5.78 4.97 4.61
CA LEU A 12 -5.35 3.56 4.73
C LEU A 12 -6.51 2.60 4.48
N ASN A 13 -7.68 2.88 5.06
CA ASN A 13 -8.87 2.07 4.84
C ASN A 13 -9.29 2.08 3.36
N GLU A 14 -9.24 3.24 2.70
CA GLU A 14 -9.50 3.34 1.26
C GLU A 14 -8.50 2.52 0.43
N LEU A 15 -7.20 2.62 0.75
CA LEU A 15 -6.15 1.84 0.10
C LEU A 15 -6.41 0.33 0.25
N GLY A 16 -6.79 -0.11 1.45
CA GLY A 16 -7.15 -1.49 1.74
C GLY A 16 -8.33 -1.98 0.90
N ASN A 17 -9.42 -1.22 0.86
CA ASN A 17 -10.60 -1.55 0.05
C ASN A 17 -10.28 -1.66 -1.44
N ARG A 18 -9.47 -0.72 -1.97
CA ARG A 18 -9.00 -0.75 -3.36
C ARG A 18 -8.13 -1.97 -3.65
N ALA A 19 -7.29 -2.37 -2.70
CA ALA A 19 -6.47 -3.57 -2.84
C ALA A 19 -7.33 -4.85 -2.90
N ILE A 20 -8.32 -4.98 -2.01
CA ILE A 20 -9.29 -6.09 -2.02
C ILE A 20 -10.00 -6.15 -3.37
N GLN A 21 -10.56 -5.03 -3.81
CA GLN A 21 -11.30 -4.94 -5.08
C GLN A 21 -10.42 -5.36 -6.25
N ALA A 22 -9.18 -4.85 -6.34
CA ALA A 22 -8.26 -5.20 -7.42
C ALA A 22 -7.96 -6.71 -7.45
N VAL A 23 -7.81 -7.36 -6.30
CA VAL A 23 -7.58 -8.82 -6.23
C VAL A 23 -8.81 -9.60 -6.69
N HIS A 24 -10.01 -9.19 -6.29
CA HIS A 24 -11.26 -9.78 -6.79
C HIS A 24 -11.42 -9.63 -8.31
N GLU A 25 -10.95 -8.51 -8.87
CA GLU A 25 -10.88 -8.28 -10.31
C GLU A 25 -9.77 -9.09 -11.02
N GLY A 26 -8.98 -9.87 -10.26
CA GLY A 26 -7.98 -10.80 -10.78
C GLY A 26 -6.55 -10.26 -10.78
N ALA A 27 -6.27 -9.12 -10.15
CA ALA A 27 -4.93 -8.54 -10.10
C ALA A 27 -3.94 -9.46 -9.36
N LYS A 28 -2.93 -9.96 -10.08
CA LYS A 28 -1.89 -10.87 -9.55
C LYS A 28 -0.69 -10.17 -8.93
N ILE A 29 -0.54 -8.88 -9.19
CA ILE A 29 0.52 -8.05 -8.64
C ILE A 29 -0.10 -6.72 -8.22
N LEU A 30 0.09 -6.35 -6.96
CA LEU A 30 -0.23 -5.02 -6.44
C LEU A 30 1.07 -4.26 -6.18
N VAL A 31 1.20 -3.08 -6.77
CA VAL A 31 2.33 -2.18 -6.54
C VAL A 31 1.87 -1.02 -5.66
N LEU A 32 2.44 -0.94 -4.47
CA LEU A 32 2.30 0.17 -3.54
C LEU A 32 3.41 1.17 -3.86
N ASP A 33 3.04 2.31 -4.43
CA ASP A 33 3.96 3.31 -4.95
C ASP A 33 3.75 4.67 -4.29
N ASP A 34 4.81 5.20 -3.65
CA ASP A 34 4.89 6.57 -3.13
C ASP A 34 5.84 7.48 -3.95
N THR A 35 6.52 6.94 -4.97
CA THR A 35 7.54 7.69 -5.72
C THR A 35 6.94 8.78 -6.62
N SER A 36 5.63 8.72 -6.85
CA SER A 36 4.84 9.72 -7.59
C SER A 36 4.54 10.99 -6.77
N LEU A 37 5.21 11.21 -5.63
CA LEU A 37 4.99 12.39 -4.80
C LEU A 37 5.48 13.66 -5.51
N THR A 38 4.56 14.36 -6.19
CA THR A 38 4.85 15.58 -6.96
C THR A 38 4.08 16.82 -6.50
N HIS A 39 3.14 16.68 -5.56
CA HIS A 39 2.23 17.75 -5.15
C HIS A 39 2.52 18.26 -3.74
N GLU A 40 2.51 19.58 -3.55
CA GLU A 40 2.81 20.24 -2.27
C GLU A 40 1.84 19.88 -1.13
N ASN A 41 0.62 19.43 -1.45
CA ASN A 41 -0.41 19.08 -0.47
C ASN A 41 -0.63 17.57 -0.33
N SER A 42 0.26 16.73 -0.88
CA SER A 42 0.20 15.28 -0.75
C SER A 42 1.27 14.79 0.22
N TYR A 43 0.94 13.75 0.97
CA TYR A 43 1.84 13.09 1.90
C TYR A 43 2.00 11.64 1.47
N ALA A 44 3.19 11.07 1.68
CA ALA A 44 3.41 9.64 1.51
C ALA A 44 3.00 8.92 2.80
N MET A 45 2.20 7.86 2.69
CA MET A 45 2.03 6.93 3.81
C MET A 45 3.37 6.24 4.08
N PRO A 46 3.80 6.07 5.34
CA PRO A 46 4.97 5.26 5.64
C PRO A 46 4.83 3.87 5.00
N ILE A 47 5.80 3.48 4.16
CA ILE A 47 5.58 2.35 3.25
C ILE A 47 5.34 1.03 4.01
N LEU A 48 6.05 0.83 5.13
CA LEU A 48 5.87 -0.35 5.98
C LEU A 48 4.48 -0.40 6.62
N LEU A 49 3.90 0.76 6.94
CA LEU A 49 2.53 0.86 7.46
C LEU A 49 1.51 0.48 6.38
N ALA A 50 1.63 1.08 5.19
CA ALA A 50 0.73 0.79 4.07
C ALA A 50 0.81 -0.69 3.65
N LEU A 51 2.02 -1.23 3.50
CA LEU A 51 2.26 -2.62 3.15
C LEU A 51 1.68 -3.58 4.21
N SER A 52 1.96 -3.32 5.50
CA SER A 52 1.46 -4.16 6.59
C SER A 52 -0.06 -4.13 6.68
N HIS A 53 -0.67 -2.95 6.52
CA HIS A 53 -2.13 -2.80 6.52
C HIS A 53 -2.76 -3.63 5.40
N VAL A 54 -2.31 -3.45 4.14
CA VAL A 54 -2.83 -4.21 2.99
C VAL A 54 -2.56 -5.71 3.17
N HIS A 55 -1.38 -6.09 3.62
CA HIS A 55 -1.03 -7.49 3.86
C HIS A 55 -1.98 -8.17 4.85
N GLN A 56 -2.19 -7.54 6.01
CA GLN A 56 -3.07 -8.07 7.06
C GLN A 56 -4.53 -8.09 6.63
N LEU A 57 -4.97 -7.07 5.88
CA LEU A 57 -6.34 -7.01 5.38
C LEU A 57 -6.61 -8.12 4.36
N LEU A 58 -5.70 -8.34 3.39
CA LEU A 58 -5.83 -9.46 2.44
C LEU A 58 -5.79 -10.82 3.12
N ILE A 59 -5.11 -10.98 4.27
CA ILE A 59 -5.19 -12.21 5.08
C ILE A 59 -6.60 -12.39 5.63
N ARG A 60 -7.19 -11.33 6.21
CA ARG A 60 -8.54 -11.37 6.80
C ARG A 60 -9.62 -11.71 5.77
N GLU A 61 -9.46 -11.24 4.54
CA GLU A 61 -10.35 -11.54 3.42
C GLU A 61 -10.04 -12.88 2.72
N GLY A 62 -8.98 -13.59 3.13
CA GLY A 62 -8.57 -14.85 2.49
C GLY A 62 -7.93 -14.71 1.10
N LEU A 63 -7.60 -13.48 0.68
CA LEU A 63 -7.11 -13.13 -0.64
C LEU A 63 -5.57 -13.08 -0.75
N ARG A 64 -4.84 -13.16 0.37
CA ARG A 64 -3.39 -12.90 0.38
C ARG A 64 -2.59 -13.82 -0.53
N MET A 65 -3.03 -15.05 -0.75
CA MET A 65 -2.34 -16.03 -1.60
C MET A 65 -2.59 -15.80 -3.10
N GLU A 66 -3.51 -14.90 -3.47
CA GLU A 66 -3.91 -14.70 -4.87
C GLU A 66 -3.10 -13.62 -5.59
N THR A 67 -2.28 -12.86 -4.85
CA THR A 67 -1.55 -11.71 -5.38
C THR A 67 -0.19 -11.55 -4.72
N SER A 68 0.75 -10.94 -5.43
CA SER A 68 2.05 -10.49 -4.92
C SER A 68 1.99 -9.01 -4.55
N LEU A 69 2.64 -8.62 -3.45
CA LEU A 69 2.75 -7.23 -3.02
C LEU A 69 4.17 -6.74 -3.32
N ILE A 70 4.28 -5.62 -4.02
CA ILE A 70 5.55 -4.95 -4.33
C ILE A 70 5.47 -3.54 -3.74
N ALA A 71 6.48 -3.17 -2.96
CA ALA A 71 6.66 -1.81 -2.47
C ALA A 71 7.65 -1.07 -3.36
N GLN A 72 7.22 0.03 -3.96
CA GLN A 72 8.04 0.99 -4.67
C GLN A 72 8.06 2.26 -3.83
N SER A 73 9.14 2.46 -3.06
CA SER A 73 9.20 3.53 -2.08
C SER A 73 10.51 4.31 -2.09
N GLY A 74 10.41 5.63 -1.93
CA GLY A 74 11.54 6.53 -1.68
C GLY A 74 12.07 6.51 -0.24
N GLU A 75 11.35 5.90 0.71
CA GLU A 75 11.74 5.82 2.12
C GLU A 75 12.81 4.73 2.37
N THR A 76 12.86 3.71 1.53
CA THR A 76 13.74 2.54 1.71
C THR A 76 15.22 2.91 1.46
N ARG A 77 15.96 3.22 2.53
CA ARG A 77 17.35 3.71 2.46
C ARG A 77 18.39 2.84 3.16
N GLU A 78 17.94 1.98 4.06
CA GLU A 78 18.78 1.15 4.90
C GLU A 78 18.24 -0.27 4.95
N VAL A 79 19.11 -1.23 5.27
CA VAL A 79 18.74 -2.65 5.34
C VAL A 79 17.59 -2.93 6.30
N HIS A 80 17.47 -2.15 7.38
CA HIS A 80 16.40 -2.30 8.35
C HIS A 80 15.01 -1.99 7.78
N HIS A 81 14.93 -1.23 6.68
CA HIS A 81 13.68 -0.94 5.99
C HIS A 81 13.19 -2.12 5.12
N VAL A 82 14.03 -3.13 4.90
CA VAL A 82 13.75 -4.30 4.03
C VAL A 82 13.83 -5.63 4.81
N ALA A 83 14.13 -5.56 6.11
CA ALA A 83 14.34 -6.73 6.96
C ALA A 83 13.04 -7.39 7.44
#